data_AF-A0A5K1GVU6-F1
#
_entry.id   AF-A0A5K1GVU6-F1
#
_cell.length_a   1.000
_cell.length_b   1.000
_cell.length_c   1.000
_cell.angle_alpha   90.00
_cell.angle_beta   90.00
_cell.angle_gamma   90.00
#
_symmetry.space_group_name_H-M   'P 1'
#
loop_
_entity.id
_entity.type
_entity.pdbx_description
1 polymer ?
#
loop_
_entity_poly.entity_id
_entity_poly.type
_entity_poly.pdbx_seq_one_letter_code
_entity_poly.pdbx_strand_id
1 'polypeptide(L)'
;YATEHRCGVVVKGPKLSGNISGTDPLKDNRLLLKAMPLDDTEEAKNTAAVVNELSKEMSHILMSHPLNKKRASEGKNIANVVLLRGCGIRIEVG
;
A
#
# COMPACT_ATOMS: atom_id res chain seq x y z
N TYR A 1 -11.23 -13.25 6.12
CA TYR A 1 -11.84 -12.24 7.01
C TYR A 1 -10.72 -11.55 7.77
N ALA A 2 -10.56 -10.25 7.60
CA ALA A 2 -9.63 -9.46 8.37
C ALA A 2 -10.47 -8.65 9.37
N THR A 3 -10.32 -8.93 10.66
CA THR A 3 -11.27 -8.51 11.71
C THR A 3 -11.06 -7.09 12.24
N GLU A 4 -10.47 -6.18 11.44
CA GLU A 4 -10.20 -4.77 11.80
C GLU A 4 -9.67 -4.00 10.57
N HIS A 5 -8.86 -2.93 10.73
CA HIS A 5 -8.24 -2.07 9.68
C HIS A 5 -7.32 -2.80 8.68
N ARG A 6 -7.36 -4.13 8.64
CA ARG A 6 -6.47 -4.97 7.86
C ARG A 6 -7.15 -5.31 6.54
N CYS A 7 -6.44 -5.14 5.44
CA CYS A 7 -6.83 -5.63 4.13
C CYS A 7 -5.65 -6.35 3.47
N GLY A 8 -5.95 -7.25 2.55
CA GLY A 8 -4.95 -7.86 1.67
C GLY A 8 -4.98 -7.20 0.30
N VAL A 9 -3.82 -6.84 -0.23
CA VAL A 9 -3.66 -6.33 -1.60
C VAL A 9 -2.85 -7.34 -2.38
N VAL A 10 -3.38 -7.78 -3.52
CA VAL A 10 -2.70 -8.71 -4.43
C VAL A 10 -2.39 -7.98 -5.72
N VAL A 11 -1.10 -7.90 -6.06
CA VAL A 11 -0.62 -7.39 -7.35
C VAL A 11 -0.18 -8.60 -8.18
N LYS A 12 -0.64 -8.68 -9.43
CA LYS A 12 -0.28 -9.74 -10.38
C LYS A 12 0.31 -9.12 -11.63
N GLY A 13 1.39 -9.69 -12.12
CA GLY A 13 2.09 -9.22 -13.31
C GLY A 13 3.43 -9.94 -13.47
N PRO A 14 4.08 -9.80 -14.63
CA PRO A 14 5.42 -10.32 -14.84
C PRO A 14 6.44 -9.53 -14.01
N LYS A 15 7.58 -10.17 -13.70
CA LYS A 15 8.75 -9.51 -13.08
C LYS A 15 8.42 -8.79 -11.77
N LEU A 16 7.77 -9.51 -10.86
CA LEU A 16 7.48 -9.02 -9.50
C LEU A 16 8.44 -9.67 -8.50
N SER A 17 8.79 -8.92 -7.45
CA SER A 17 9.63 -9.37 -6.34
C SER A 17 8.96 -9.02 -5.00
N GLY A 18 9.17 -9.88 -4.00
CA GLY A 18 8.75 -9.62 -2.63
C GLY A 18 9.73 -8.73 -1.87
N ASN A 19 10.90 -8.46 -2.45
CA ASN A 19 12.01 -7.82 -1.76
C ASN A 19 11.93 -6.29 -1.87
N ILE A 20 10.86 -5.72 -1.30
CA ILE A 20 10.63 -4.28 -1.23
C ILE A 20 10.23 -3.88 0.20
N SER A 21 10.50 -2.63 0.57
CA SER A 21 10.04 -2.06 1.83
C SER A 21 8.53 -1.76 1.80
N GLY A 22 7.93 -1.63 2.99
CA GLY A 22 6.56 -1.13 3.15
C GLY A 22 6.46 0.39 3.06
N THR A 23 5.22 0.89 3.04
CA THR A 23 4.90 2.34 3.05
C THR A 23 4.58 2.89 4.44
N ASP A 24 4.56 2.02 5.46
CA ASP A 24 4.17 2.38 6.82
C ASP A 24 5.29 3.09 7.59
N PRO A 25 5.09 4.34 8.06
CA PRO A 25 6.10 5.10 8.78
C PRO A 25 6.31 4.67 10.24
N LEU A 26 5.57 3.67 10.74
CA LEU A 26 5.62 3.10 12.10
C LEU A 26 5.32 4.08 13.24
N LYS A 27 5.08 5.35 12.94
CA LYS A 27 4.73 6.43 13.87
C LYS A 27 3.61 7.28 13.28
N ASP A 28 2.65 7.65 14.12
CA ASP A 28 1.53 8.51 13.72
C ASP A 28 1.98 9.91 13.30
N ASN A 29 1.16 10.59 12.49
CA ASN A 29 1.41 11.93 11.93
C ASN A 29 2.66 12.07 11.06
N ARG A 30 3.15 10.97 10.49
CA ARG A 30 4.20 10.99 9.48
C ARG A 30 3.64 10.73 8.09
N LEU A 31 4.29 11.32 7.09
CA LEU A 31 3.98 11.03 5.69
C LEU A 31 4.23 9.56 5.39
N LEU A 32 3.45 9.01 4.44
CA LEU A 32 3.70 7.70 3.86
C LEU A 32 5.15 7.58 3.40
N LEU A 33 5.79 6.46 3.73
CA LEU A 33 7.08 6.13 3.15
C LEU A 33 6.87 5.67 1.71
N LYS A 34 7.86 5.96 0.85
CA LYS A 34 7.94 5.31 -0.45
C LYS A 34 8.46 3.89 -0.27
N ALA A 35 7.84 2.94 -0.95
CA ALA A 35 8.40 1.61 -1.09
C ALA A 35 9.73 1.72 -1.84
N MET A 36 10.76 1.06 -1.32
CA MET A 36 12.10 1.00 -1.89
C MET A 36 12.46 -0.46 -2.19
N PRO A 37 13.21 -0.73 -3.27
CA PRO A 37 13.80 -2.04 -3.48
C PRO A 37 14.78 -2.36 -2.35
N LEU A 38 14.80 -3.60 -1.89
CA LEU A 38 15.74 -4.09 -0.87
C LEU A 38 16.93 -4.84 -1.47
N ASP A 39 16.94 -5.01 -2.80
CA ASP A 39 18.06 -5.52 -3.59
C ASP A 39 18.15 -4.76 -4.93
N ASP A 40 19.20 -5.05 -5.71
CA ASP A 40 19.47 -4.37 -6.98
C ASP A 40 18.74 -4.97 -8.19
N THR A 41 17.83 -5.94 -7.97
CA THR A 41 17.12 -6.61 -9.05
C THR A 41 16.14 -5.66 -9.76
N GLU A 42 15.96 -5.87 -11.07
CA GLU A 42 14.99 -5.10 -11.84
C GLU A 42 13.56 -5.42 -11.40
N GLU A 43 13.30 -6.63 -10.92
CA GLU A 43 12.04 -7.05 -10.33
C GLU A 43 11.71 -6.26 -9.06
N ALA A 44 12.68 -6.06 -8.14
CA ALA A 44 12.46 -5.27 -6.93
C ALA A 44 12.23 -3.79 -7.26
N LYS A 45 13.03 -3.21 -8.16
CA LYS A 45 12.86 -1.82 -8.63
C LYS A 45 11.49 -1.62 -9.27
N ASN A 46 11.11 -2.52 -10.18
CA ASN A 46 9.81 -2.50 -10.84
C ASN A 46 8.66 -2.62 -9.84
N THR A 47 8.75 -3.57 -8.90
CA THR A 47 7.69 -3.78 -7.91
C THR A 47 7.55 -2.58 -6.98
N ALA A 48 8.65 -1.98 -6.53
CA ALA A 48 8.63 -0.77 -5.70
C ALA A 48 7.95 0.40 -6.43
N ALA A 49 8.25 0.60 -7.73
CA ALA A 49 7.60 1.62 -8.54
C ALA A 49 6.09 1.38 -8.67
N VAL A 50 5.67 0.15 -9.00
CA VAL A 50 4.25 -0.23 -9.11
C VAL A 50 3.51 -0.01 -7.79
N VAL A 51 4.10 -0.42 -6.65
CA VAL A 51 3.50 -0.26 -5.33
C VAL A 51 3.35 1.22 -4.95
N ASN A 52 4.33 2.06 -5.28
CA ASN A 52 4.24 3.50 -5.03
C ASN A 52 3.11 4.16 -5.83
N GLU A 53 2.98 3.85 -7.12
CA GLU A 53 1.88 4.37 -7.95
C GLU A 53 0.52 3.87 -7.45
N LEU A 54 0.42 2.57 -7.11
CA LEU A 54 -0.80 2.01 -6.53
C LEU A 54 -1.20 2.71 -5.23
N SER A 55 -0.25 2.96 -4.33
CA SER A 55 -0.49 3.65 -3.05
C SER A 55 -1.01 5.08 -3.26
N LYS A 56 -0.46 5.79 -4.24
CA LYS A 56 -0.89 7.14 -4.63
C LYS A 56 -2.33 7.13 -5.17
N GLU A 57 -2.64 6.22 -6.09
CA GLU A 57 -3.98 6.11 -6.67
C GLU A 57 -5.03 5.71 -5.63
N MET A 58 -4.72 4.75 -4.75
CA MET A 58 -5.57 4.40 -3.61
C MET A 58 -5.88 5.62 -2.76
N SER A 59 -4.86 6.44 -2.47
CA SER A 59 -5.02 7.63 -1.63
C SER A 59 -5.93 8.67 -2.28
N HIS A 60 -5.76 8.92 -3.59
CA HIS A 60 -6.65 9.82 -4.36
C HIS A 60 -8.10 9.35 -4.36
N ILE A 61 -8.32 8.06 -4.63
CA ILE A 61 -9.67 7.47 -4.65
C ILE A 61 -10.32 7.57 -3.28
N LEU A 62 -9.60 7.19 -2.21
CA LEU A 62 -10.13 7.22 -0.85
C LEU A 62 -10.43 8.65 -0.39
N MET A 63 -9.60 9.64 -0.72
CA MET A 63 -9.88 11.05 -0.39
C MET A 63 -11.23 11.53 -0.96
N SER A 64 -11.58 11.09 -2.17
CA SER A 64 -12.83 11.48 -2.83
C SER A 64 -14.05 10.63 -2.45
N HIS A 65 -13.84 9.54 -1.69
CA HIS A 65 -14.87 8.56 -1.38
C HIS A 65 -16.02 9.18 -0.55
N PRO A 66 -17.30 8.91 -0.87
CA PRO A 66 -18.46 9.51 -0.18
C PRO A 66 -18.45 9.32 1.34
N LEU A 67 -17.98 8.15 1.81
CA LEU A 67 -17.83 7.89 3.25
C LEU A 67 -16.84 8.85 3.91
N ASN A 68 -15.72 9.16 3.26
CA ASN A 68 -14.72 10.08 3.80
C ASN A 68 -15.22 11.52 3.75
N LYS A 69 -15.99 11.91 2.72
CA LYS A 69 -16.69 13.20 2.70
C LYS A 69 -17.65 13.35 3.89
N LYS A 70 -18.43 12.30 4.19
CA LYS A 70 -19.33 12.26 5.35
C LYS A 70 -18.56 12.35 6.68
N ARG A 71 -17.48 11.57 6.83
CA ARG A 71 -16.64 11.61 8.04
C ARG A 71 -16.03 12.99 8.27
N ALA A 72 -15.53 13.64 7.21
CA ALA A 72 -15.01 15.00 7.29
C ALA A 72 -16.09 16.00 7.72
N SER A 73 -17.31 15.93 7.18
CA SER A 73 -18.42 16.79 7.62
C SER A 73 -18.84 16.58 9.09
N GLU A 74 -18.56 15.39 9.64
CA GLU A 74 -18.83 15.04 11.04
C GLU A 74 -17.63 15.30 11.97
N GLY A 75 -16.53 15.90 11.46
CA GLY A 75 -15.30 16.14 12.24
C GLY A 75 -14.54 14.87 12.62
N LYS A 76 -14.80 13.74 11.95
CA LYS A 76 -14.14 12.45 12.20
C LYS A 76 -12.91 12.30 11.30
N ASN A 77 -11.90 11.56 11.79
CA ASN A 77 -10.74 11.19 10.98
C ASN A 77 -11.16 10.44 9.72
N ILE A 78 -10.70 10.89 8.55
CA ILE A 78 -10.93 10.22 7.26
C ILE A 78 -9.99 9.02 7.10
N ALA A 79 -10.44 7.98 6.41
CA ALA A 79 -9.65 6.81 6.06
C ALA A 79 -9.18 6.94 4.62
N ASN A 80 -8.20 7.82 4.38
CA ASN A 80 -7.75 8.19 3.04
C ASN A 80 -6.44 7.52 2.59
N VAL A 81 -5.89 6.61 3.39
CA VAL A 81 -4.58 6.00 3.15
C VAL A 81 -4.63 4.50 3.46
N VAL A 82 -3.95 3.72 2.63
CA VAL A 82 -3.66 2.29 2.88
C VAL A 82 -2.18 2.14 3.21
N LEU A 83 -1.88 1.65 4.41
CA LEU A 83 -0.52 1.34 4.86
C LEU A 83 -0.15 -0.07 4.40
N LEU A 84 0.84 -0.19 3.51
CA LEU A 84 1.27 -1.46 2.93
C LEU A 84 2.48 -1.99 3.70
N ARG A 85 2.36 -3.21 4.22
CA ARG A 85 3.42 -3.91 4.97
C ARG A 85 3.47 -5.38 4.57
N GLY A 86 4.63 -6.02 4.79
CA GLY A 86 4.80 -7.47 4.64
C GLY A 86 4.66 -7.94 3.19
N CYS A 87 5.43 -7.34 2.27
CA CYS A 87 5.47 -7.83 0.90
C CYS A 87 5.95 -9.29 0.89
N GLY A 88 5.21 -10.15 0.20
CA GLY A 88 5.51 -11.56 0.06
C GLY A 88 5.13 -12.03 -1.33
N ILE A 89 5.90 -12.96 -1.88
CA ILE A 89 5.57 -13.61 -3.14
C ILE A 89 4.83 -14.91 -2.86
N ARG A 90 3.84 -15.22 -3.70
CA ARG A 90 3.28 -16.56 -3.73
C ARG A 90 4.23 -17.43 -4.54
N ILE A 91 4.96 -18.31 -3.87
CA ILE A 91 5.75 -19.35 -4.53
C ILE A 91 4.77 -20.41 -5.04
N GLU A 92 4.74 -20.63 -6.34
CA GLU A 92 4.07 -21.83 -6.89
C GLU A 92 5.01 -23.00 -6.66
N VAL A 93 4.69 -23.81 -5.65
CA VAL A 93 5.34 -25.11 -5.46
C VAL A 93 4.62 -26.07 -6.40
N GLY A 94 5.33 -26.49 -7.46
CA GLY A 94 4.85 -27.46 -8.44
C GLY A 94 4.77 -28.87 -7.88
#